data_AF-A0A2V8GRI9-F1
#
_entry.id   AF-A0A2V8GRI9-F1
#
_cell.length_a   1.000
_cell.length_b   1.000
_cell.length_c   1.000
_cell.angle_alpha   90.00
_cell.angle_beta   90.00
_cell.angle_gamma   90.00
#
_symmetry.space_group_name_H-M   'P 1'
#
loop_
_entity.id
_entity.type
_entity.pdbx_description
1 polymer ?
#
loop_
_entity_poly.entity_id
_entity_poly.type
_entity_poly.pdbx_seq_one_letter_code
_entity_poly.pdbx_strand_id
1 'polypeptide(L)'
;MRRAVLMMVSAGLMSAAFVAKPTWLAEGDGGYRLVPNWPTLPAGMYFGLKDAPLPPAEREALAAARRARGGAAGGGSGQGGQLQPGISGVAIDARDHIYVFNRGVKPVMVFDRDGNLILSGADQEINGKAINPSWQHSGGVDWDGNVYVIERDAHRIVKLSPKLDAFLLQLGVTNEKGTDATHLNLPSGIAILRNGNIVVTDGYGNNRVVLFDKNGKFIKQAGNRTSSPSTPRRIFTSSIVKGTVLKCSTRT
;
A
#
# COMPACT_ATOMS: atom_id res chain seq x y z
N MET A 1 -29.73 31.77 68.09
CA MET A 1 -30.97 32.43 67.65
C MET A 1 -30.63 33.55 66.66
N ARG A 2 -31.07 33.43 65.40
CA ARG A 2 -31.20 34.47 64.34
C ARG A 2 -31.60 33.71 63.06
N ARG A 3 -32.91 33.49 62.88
CA ARG A 3 -33.83 34.19 61.95
C ARG A 3 -33.43 34.06 60.47
N ALA A 4 -34.21 33.24 59.78
CA ALA A 4 -34.31 33.14 58.33
C ALA A 4 -34.98 34.40 57.75
N VAL A 5 -34.53 34.83 56.58
CA VAL A 5 -35.35 35.54 55.60
C VAL A 5 -35.10 34.89 54.25
N LEU A 6 -36.17 34.34 53.71
CA LEU A 6 -36.33 33.78 52.38
C LEU A 6 -36.54 34.94 51.40
N MET A 7 -35.72 35.02 50.35
CA MET A 7 -36.09 35.71 49.12
C MET A 7 -35.76 34.79 47.94
N MET A 8 -36.82 34.22 47.37
CA MET A 8 -36.83 33.78 45.98
C MET A 8 -37.01 35.02 45.11
N VAL A 9 -36.10 35.24 44.16
CA VAL A 9 -36.48 35.72 42.82
C VAL A 9 -35.61 34.98 41.81
N SER A 10 -36.30 34.17 41.02
CA SER A 10 -35.87 33.51 39.79
C SER A 10 -35.67 34.51 38.66
N ALA A 11 -34.65 34.30 37.81
CA ALA A 11 -34.80 34.04 36.38
C ALA A 11 -33.47 34.24 35.61
N GLY A 12 -33.13 33.24 34.78
CA GLY A 12 -32.36 33.48 33.56
C GLY A 12 -30.90 33.05 33.53
N LEU A 13 -30.59 31.77 33.75
CA LEU A 13 -29.35 31.18 33.23
C LEU A 13 -29.62 30.60 31.83
N MET A 14 -29.22 31.36 30.80
CA MET A 14 -29.00 30.86 29.45
C MET A 14 -27.90 29.79 29.51
N SER A 15 -28.30 28.53 29.44
CA SER A 15 -27.38 27.41 29.31
C SER A 15 -26.92 27.34 27.85
N ALA A 16 -25.82 28.00 27.53
CA ALA A 16 -25.13 27.78 26.27
C ALA A 16 -24.34 26.47 26.39
N ALA A 17 -24.95 25.37 25.97
CA ALA A 17 -24.24 24.11 25.77
C ALA A 17 -23.19 24.30 24.67
N PHE A 18 -21.93 24.49 25.07
CA PHE A 18 -20.79 24.32 24.17
C PHE A 18 -20.67 22.84 23.81
N VAL A 19 -21.39 22.42 22.79
CA VAL A 19 -21.05 21.19 22.06
C VAL A 19 -19.81 21.53 21.24
N ALA A 20 -18.63 21.26 21.81
CA ALA A 20 -17.39 21.22 21.04
C ALA A 20 -17.56 20.16 19.94
N LYS A 21 -17.83 20.61 18.71
CA LYS A 21 -17.79 19.77 17.53
C LYS A 21 -16.34 19.32 17.34
N PRO A 22 -16.06 18.02 17.17
CA PRO A 22 -14.72 17.59 16.80
C PRO A 22 -14.46 18.10 15.38
N THR A 23 -13.59 19.10 15.24
CA THR A 23 -13.14 19.62 13.95
C THR A 23 -12.20 18.62 13.31
N TRP A 24 -12.77 17.56 12.74
CA TRP A 24 -12.13 16.83 11.65
C TRP A 24 -12.60 17.46 10.34
N LEU A 25 -12.27 18.73 10.15
CA LEU A 25 -12.37 19.34 8.82
C LEU A 25 -11.06 19.00 8.13
N ALA A 26 -11.13 18.17 7.09
CA ALA A 26 -10.08 18.13 6.10
C ALA A 26 -9.91 19.56 5.57
N GLU A 27 -8.74 20.17 5.77
CA GLU A 27 -8.37 21.40 5.07
C GLU A 27 -8.29 21.08 3.58
N GLY A 28 -9.38 21.37 2.88
CA GLY A 28 -9.52 21.20 1.45
C GLY A 28 -10.92 21.66 1.05
N ASP A 29 -10.98 22.61 0.15
CA ASP A 29 -12.12 23.25 -0.53
C ASP A 29 -13.05 22.28 -1.30
N GLY A 30 -13.06 20.99 -0.95
CA GLY A 30 -13.90 19.96 -1.56
C GLY A 30 -13.51 19.60 -3.00
N GLY A 31 -12.48 20.24 -3.55
CA GLY A 31 -11.93 19.99 -4.88
C GLY A 31 -10.53 19.42 -4.83
N TYR A 32 -10.25 18.41 -5.67
CA TYR A 32 -8.87 18.01 -5.95
C TYR A 32 -8.30 18.95 -7.01
N ARG A 33 -7.20 19.63 -6.72
CA ARG A 33 -6.46 20.44 -7.69
C ARG A 33 -5.21 19.71 -8.13
N LEU A 34 -4.99 19.61 -9.44
CA LEU A 34 -3.69 19.17 -9.97
C LEU A 34 -2.63 20.17 -9.54
N VAL A 35 -1.61 19.70 -8.83
CA VAL A 35 -0.41 20.48 -8.51
C VAL A 35 0.59 20.22 -9.63
N PRO A 36 0.89 21.22 -10.48
CA PRO A 36 1.87 21.03 -11.55
C PRO A 36 3.22 20.63 -10.97
N ASN A 37 3.89 19.68 -11.62
CA ASN A 37 5.24 19.23 -11.28
C ASN A 37 5.39 18.60 -9.88
N TRP A 38 4.31 18.20 -9.23
CA TRP A 38 4.38 17.49 -7.95
C TRP A 38 4.19 15.99 -8.12
N PRO A 39 5.07 15.15 -7.52
CA PRO A 39 6.33 15.49 -6.87
C PRO A 39 7.46 15.78 -7.89
N THR A 40 8.46 16.55 -7.47
CA THR A 40 9.66 16.84 -8.29
C THR A 40 10.73 15.79 -8.07
N LEU A 41 11.27 15.23 -9.16
CA LEU A 41 12.40 14.31 -9.12
C LEU A 41 13.72 15.02 -9.46
N PRO A 42 14.85 14.61 -8.85
CA PRO A 42 16.17 15.03 -9.31
C PRO A 42 16.42 14.64 -10.77
N ALA A 43 17.29 15.39 -11.45
CA ALA A 43 17.69 15.08 -12.82
C ALA A 43 18.22 13.63 -12.93
N GLY A 44 17.76 12.90 -13.95
CA GLY A 44 18.14 11.51 -14.18
C GLY A 44 17.32 10.47 -13.39
N MET A 45 16.39 10.89 -12.52
CA MET A 45 15.42 9.99 -11.89
C MET A 45 14.06 10.05 -12.58
N TYR A 46 13.47 8.87 -12.79
CA TYR A 46 12.20 8.73 -13.47
C TYR A 46 11.30 7.73 -12.75
N PHE A 47 9.99 8.03 -12.76
CA PHE A 47 8.98 7.09 -12.28
C PHE A 47 8.75 5.99 -13.29
N GLY A 48 8.85 4.75 -12.83
CA GLY A 48 8.55 3.53 -13.58
C GLY A 48 9.52 3.21 -14.71
N LEU A 49 10.55 4.04 -14.93
CA LEU A 49 11.48 3.94 -16.04
C LEU A 49 12.91 3.83 -15.52
N LYS A 50 13.73 3.10 -16.29
CA LYS A 50 15.17 2.99 -16.06
C LYS A 50 15.93 4.10 -16.80
N ASP A 51 15.41 4.48 -17.97
CA ASP A 51 15.97 5.49 -18.84
C ASP A 51 15.04 6.71 -18.95
N ALA A 52 15.59 7.80 -19.49
CA ALA A 52 14.82 9.02 -19.72
C ALA A 52 13.60 8.74 -20.62
N PRO A 53 12.41 9.27 -20.29
CA PRO A 53 11.27 9.19 -21.19
C PRO A 53 11.59 9.97 -22.47
N LEU A 54 11.08 9.47 -23.60
CA LEU A 54 11.16 10.19 -24.87
C LEU A 54 10.55 11.60 -24.72
N PRO A 55 11.03 12.58 -25.51
CA PRO A 55 10.47 13.93 -25.51
C PRO A 55 8.95 13.93 -25.71
N PRO A 56 8.21 14.91 -25.17
CA PRO A 56 6.74 14.97 -25.28
C PRO A 56 6.21 14.80 -26.70
N ALA A 57 6.80 15.49 -27.68
CA ALA A 57 6.39 15.43 -29.08
C ALA A 57 6.50 14.00 -29.67
N GLU A 58 7.56 13.27 -29.33
CA GLU A 58 7.76 11.90 -29.81
C GLU A 58 6.80 10.93 -29.11
N ARG A 59 6.54 11.12 -27.81
CA ARG A 59 5.53 10.33 -27.08
C ARG A 59 4.13 10.55 -27.65
N GLU A 60 3.79 11.79 -28.00
CA GLU A 60 2.52 12.14 -28.63
C GLU A 60 2.40 11.54 -30.04
N ALA A 61 3.46 11.61 -30.85
CA ALA A 61 3.51 10.98 -32.16
C ALA A 61 3.32 9.45 -32.08
N LEU A 62 4.00 8.78 -31.13
CA LEU A 62 3.84 7.35 -30.89
C LEU A 62 2.43 7.00 -30.39
N ALA A 63 1.85 7.80 -29.50
CA ALA A 63 0.49 7.61 -29.01
C ALA A 63 -0.54 7.80 -30.14
N ALA A 64 -0.37 8.83 -30.97
CA ALA A 64 -1.20 9.06 -32.15
C ALA A 64 -1.09 7.90 -33.15
N ALA A 65 0.12 7.40 -33.41
CA ALA A 65 0.34 6.24 -34.27
C ALA A 65 -0.32 4.96 -33.73
N ARG A 66 -0.31 4.73 -32.40
CA ARG A 66 -1.03 3.60 -31.78
C ARG A 66 -2.55 3.71 -31.91
N ARG A 67 -3.10 4.91 -31.71
CA ARG A 67 -4.53 5.19 -31.91
C ARG A 67 -4.93 4.97 -33.37
N ALA A 68 -4.11 5.42 -34.31
CA ALA A 68 -4.35 5.25 -35.75
C ALA A 68 -4.34 3.78 -36.20
N ARG A 69 -3.57 2.91 -35.53
CA ARG A 69 -3.56 1.46 -35.80
C ARG A 69 -4.73 0.69 -35.17
N GLY A 70 -5.68 1.38 -34.53
CA GLY A 70 -6.83 0.73 -33.89
C GLY A 70 -6.47 -0.10 -32.65
N GLY A 71 -5.32 0.16 -32.03
CA GLY A 71 -4.92 -0.55 -30.81
C GLY A 71 -5.84 -0.21 -29.66
N ALA A 72 -6.69 -1.16 -29.25
CA ALA A 72 -7.34 -1.14 -27.95
C ALA A 72 -6.26 -0.93 -26.86
N ALA A 73 -6.62 -0.25 -25.76
CA ALA A 73 -5.82 -0.27 -24.53
C ALA A 73 -5.83 -1.70 -23.96
N GLY A 74 -5.12 -2.61 -24.62
CA GLY A 74 -5.08 -4.02 -24.30
C GLY A 74 -4.03 -4.28 -23.24
N GLY A 75 -4.47 -4.72 -22.06
CA GLY A 75 -3.65 -5.48 -21.12
C GLY A 75 -3.18 -6.76 -21.82
N GLY A 76 -2.05 -6.67 -22.51
CA GLY A 76 -1.52 -7.76 -23.32
C GLY A 76 -0.76 -8.76 -22.46
N SER A 77 -1.42 -9.83 -22.03
CA SER A 77 -0.74 -11.05 -21.58
C SER A 77 -0.05 -11.72 -22.79
N GLY A 78 1.17 -11.29 -23.10
CA GLY A 78 2.09 -11.97 -24.00
C GLY A 78 3.27 -12.52 -23.19
N GLN A 79 3.51 -13.83 -23.30
CA GLN A 79 4.75 -14.44 -22.82
C GLN A 79 5.93 -13.87 -23.64
N GLY A 80 6.71 -13.01 -23.00
CA GLY A 80 7.79 -12.24 -23.63
C GLY A 80 7.76 -10.78 -23.17
N GLY A 81 8.31 -10.51 -21.97
CA GLY A 81 8.66 -9.15 -21.55
C GLY A 81 7.50 -8.19 -21.25
N GLN A 82 6.44 -8.64 -20.57
CA GLN A 82 5.52 -7.72 -19.87
C GLN A 82 6.17 -7.24 -18.56
N LEU A 83 7.18 -6.36 -18.66
CA LEU A 83 7.48 -5.48 -17.54
C LEU A 83 6.45 -4.37 -17.63
N GLN A 84 5.34 -4.46 -16.87
CA GLN A 84 4.45 -3.32 -16.68
C GLN A 84 5.31 -2.10 -16.30
N PRO A 85 5.54 -1.12 -17.19
CA PRO A 85 6.34 0.04 -16.83
C PRO A 85 5.49 0.86 -15.86
N GLY A 86 6.07 1.27 -14.73
CA GLY A 86 5.34 2.15 -13.83
C GLY A 86 5.64 2.04 -12.35
N ILE A 87 4.93 2.90 -11.63
CA ILE A 87 4.75 2.83 -10.20
C ILE A 87 3.81 1.67 -9.90
N SER A 88 4.25 0.82 -8.99
CA SER A 88 3.58 -0.44 -8.63
C SER A 88 2.70 -0.29 -7.38
N GLY A 89 2.99 0.68 -6.52
CA GLY A 89 2.20 0.94 -5.33
C GLY A 89 2.61 2.21 -4.61
N VAL A 90 1.83 2.55 -3.59
CA VAL A 90 2.09 3.68 -2.69
C VAL A 90 1.78 3.28 -1.25
N ALA A 91 2.49 3.85 -0.29
CA ALA A 91 2.17 3.79 1.14
C ALA A 91 2.45 5.13 1.81
N ILE A 92 1.84 5.37 2.97
CA ILE A 92 2.02 6.60 3.74
C ILE A 92 2.31 6.21 5.19
N ASP A 93 3.35 6.79 5.79
CA ASP A 93 3.69 6.57 7.21
C ASP A 93 2.98 7.59 8.14
N ALA A 94 3.20 7.46 9.45
CA ALA A 94 2.58 8.35 10.45
C ALA A 94 3.12 9.79 10.44
N ARG A 95 4.14 10.10 9.61
CA ARG A 95 4.75 11.43 9.45
C ARG A 95 4.39 12.05 8.09
N ASP A 96 3.37 11.51 7.42
CA ASP A 96 2.95 11.90 6.07
C ASP A 96 4.06 11.72 5.00
N HIS A 97 5.04 10.85 5.24
CA HIS A 97 5.97 10.47 4.19
C HIS A 97 5.28 9.55 3.18
N ILE A 98 5.46 9.85 1.89
CA ILE A 98 4.85 9.14 0.78
C ILE A 98 5.88 8.19 0.17
N TYR A 99 5.66 6.89 0.36
CA TYR A 99 6.48 5.82 -0.18
C TYR A 99 5.92 5.41 -1.55
N VAL A 100 6.77 5.49 -2.57
CA VAL A 100 6.47 5.10 -3.94
C VAL A 100 7.27 3.83 -4.26
N PHE A 101 6.54 2.77 -4.58
CA PHE A 101 7.09 1.48 -4.98
C PHE A 101 7.29 1.47 -6.49
N ASN A 102 8.53 1.61 -6.94
CA ASN A 102 8.86 2.02 -8.29
C ASN A 102 9.62 0.91 -9.04
N ARG A 103 9.18 0.53 -10.25
CA ARG A 103 9.88 -0.48 -11.08
C ARG A 103 11.05 0.11 -11.90
N GLY A 104 11.38 1.38 -11.67
CA GLY A 104 12.49 2.09 -12.30
C GLY A 104 13.83 1.82 -11.61
N VAL A 105 14.77 2.76 -11.75
CA VAL A 105 16.14 2.65 -11.19
C VAL A 105 16.13 2.45 -9.68
N LYS A 106 15.27 3.16 -8.95
CA LYS A 106 15.15 3.07 -7.49
C LYS A 106 13.86 2.36 -7.10
N PRO A 107 13.92 1.10 -6.59
CA PRO A 107 12.76 0.30 -6.18
C PRO A 107 11.83 0.97 -5.17
N VAL A 108 12.39 1.79 -4.29
CA VAL A 108 11.64 2.58 -3.31
C VAL A 108 12.10 4.03 -3.39
N MET A 109 11.14 4.95 -3.48
CA MET A 109 11.34 6.39 -3.35
C MET A 109 10.43 6.90 -2.23
N VAL A 110 10.91 7.81 -1.41
CA VAL A 110 10.17 8.38 -0.29
C VAL A 110 10.16 9.89 -0.42
N PHE A 111 8.98 10.48 -0.36
CA PHE A 111 8.77 11.91 -0.45
C PHE A 111 8.19 12.44 0.85
N ASP A 112 8.45 13.70 1.17
CA ASP A 112 7.65 14.42 2.15
C ASP A 112 6.29 14.86 1.55
N ARG A 113 5.45 15.49 2.36
CA ARG A 113 4.13 16.00 1.95
C ARG A 113 4.23 17.07 0.85
N ASP A 114 5.34 17.79 0.79
CA ASP A 114 5.59 18.84 -0.19
C ASP A 114 6.15 18.29 -1.51
N GLY A 115 6.41 16.97 -1.58
CA GLY A 115 6.86 16.28 -2.79
C GLY A 115 8.36 16.33 -2.99
N ASN A 116 9.13 16.69 -1.96
CA ASN A 116 10.59 16.60 -2.00
C ASN A 116 11.01 15.15 -1.80
N LEU A 117 11.93 14.66 -2.62
CA LEU A 117 12.52 13.33 -2.45
C LEU A 117 13.47 13.34 -1.24
N ILE A 118 13.11 12.62 -0.18
CA ILE A 118 13.88 12.56 1.07
C ILE A 118 14.70 11.26 1.22
N LEU A 119 14.31 10.19 0.53
CA LEU A 119 15.03 8.92 0.51
C LEU A 119 14.75 8.15 -0.79
N SER A 120 15.74 7.44 -1.30
CA SER A 120 15.52 6.43 -2.35
C SER A 120 16.52 5.30 -2.21
N GLY A 121 16.16 4.09 -2.62
CA GLY A 121 17.02 2.93 -2.48
C GLY A 121 16.33 1.62 -2.80
N ALA A 122 16.80 0.56 -2.14
CA ALA A 122 16.43 -0.84 -2.35
C ALA A 122 16.92 -1.43 -3.69
N ASP A 123 17.79 -0.72 -4.41
CA ASP A 123 18.50 -1.20 -5.60
C ASP A 123 19.83 -1.91 -5.29
N GLN A 124 20.27 -1.86 -4.04
CA GLN A 124 21.51 -2.50 -3.62
C GLN A 124 21.33 -3.99 -3.30
N GLU A 125 22.44 -4.72 -3.35
CA GLU A 125 22.54 -6.05 -2.76
C GLU A 125 22.82 -5.92 -1.26
N ILE A 126 22.06 -6.66 -0.44
CA ILE A 126 22.22 -6.73 1.01
C ILE A 126 22.34 -8.20 1.40
N ASN A 127 23.49 -8.63 1.91
CA ASN A 127 23.76 -10.01 2.33
C ASN A 127 23.45 -11.07 1.24
N GLY A 128 23.87 -10.84 -0.01
CA GLY A 128 23.60 -11.77 -1.12
C GLY A 128 22.17 -11.71 -1.66
N LYS A 129 21.34 -10.78 -1.18
CA LYS A 129 19.96 -10.60 -1.63
C LYS A 129 19.78 -9.22 -2.23
N ALA A 130 19.36 -9.18 -3.49
CA ALA A 130 18.91 -7.96 -4.15
C ALA A 130 17.41 -8.02 -4.39
N ILE A 131 16.77 -6.85 -4.44
CA ILE A 131 15.40 -6.70 -4.93
C ILE A 131 15.48 -6.49 -6.43
N ASN A 132 14.64 -7.20 -7.17
CA ASN A 132 14.48 -6.98 -8.60
C ASN A 132 13.30 -6.03 -8.85
N PRO A 133 13.53 -4.76 -9.25
CA PRO A 133 12.44 -3.81 -9.50
C PRO A 133 11.42 -4.31 -10.53
N SER A 134 11.85 -5.16 -11.48
CA SER A 134 10.98 -5.76 -12.49
C SER A 134 9.95 -6.73 -11.91
N TRP A 135 10.23 -7.34 -10.76
CA TRP A 135 9.37 -8.32 -10.08
C TRP A 135 8.48 -7.70 -9.02
N GLN A 136 8.71 -6.45 -8.70
CA GLN A 136 7.98 -5.72 -7.67
C GLN A 136 6.52 -5.52 -8.08
N HIS A 137 5.58 -5.75 -7.17
CA HIS A 137 4.16 -5.56 -7.44
C HIS A 137 3.52 -4.44 -6.63
N SER A 138 3.93 -4.28 -5.37
CA SER A 138 3.50 -3.21 -4.48
C SER A 138 4.39 -3.25 -3.22
N GLY A 139 3.97 -2.58 -2.15
CA GLY A 139 4.61 -2.66 -0.85
C GLY A 139 3.79 -2.00 0.26
N GLY A 140 4.41 -1.85 1.42
CA GLY A 140 3.82 -1.19 2.58
C GLY A 140 4.89 -0.64 3.51
N VAL A 141 4.47 0.13 4.52
CA VAL A 141 5.34 0.63 5.58
C VAL A 141 4.69 0.29 6.93
N ASP A 142 5.49 -0.13 7.91
CA ASP A 142 5.00 -0.37 9.27
C ASP A 142 5.09 0.86 10.18
N TRP A 143 4.60 0.73 11.40
CA TRP A 143 4.55 1.80 12.39
C TRP A 143 5.93 2.24 12.89
N ASP A 144 6.97 1.45 12.65
CA ASP A 144 8.37 1.77 12.96
C ASP A 144 9.12 2.33 11.73
N GLY A 145 8.43 2.50 10.60
CA GLY A 145 8.99 2.99 9.34
C GLY A 145 9.71 1.95 8.50
N ASN A 146 9.66 0.67 8.86
CA ASN A 146 10.25 -0.39 8.04
C ASN A 146 9.45 -0.58 6.76
N VAL A 147 10.16 -0.85 5.66
CA VAL A 147 9.56 -0.89 4.32
C VAL A 147 9.41 -2.32 3.87
N TYR A 148 8.21 -2.69 3.41
CA TYR A 148 7.89 -3.99 2.87
C TYR A 148 7.78 -3.89 1.35
N VAL A 149 8.53 -4.72 0.62
CA VAL A 149 8.50 -4.80 -0.84
C VAL A 149 7.97 -6.17 -1.24
N ILE A 150 6.95 -6.18 -2.11
CA ILE A 150 6.35 -7.41 -2.63
C ILE A 150 7.02 -7.73 -3.97
N GLU A 151 7.85 -8.76 -4.00
CA GLU A 151 8.43 -9.30 -5.25
C GLU A 151 7.57 -10.47 -5.72
N ARG A 152 6.53 -10.13 -6.49
CA ARG A 152 5.54 -11.07 -7.00
C ARG A 152 6.19 -12.24 -7.71
N ASP A 153 7.07 -11.98 -8.67
CA ASP A 153 7.67 -13.02 -9.51
C ASP A 153 8.77 -13.82 -8.80
N ALA A 154 9.29 -13.32 -7.68
CA ALA A 154 10.17 -14.08 -6.78
C ALA A 154 9.39 -14.87 -5.70
N HIS A 155 8.06 -14.80 -5.70
CA HIS A 155 7.19 -15.43 -4.71
C HIS A 155 7.52 -15.07 -3.26
N ARG A 156 7.98 -13.83 -3.02
CA ARG A 156 8.39 -13.40 -1.68
C ARG A 156 7.98 -11.96 -1.36
N ILE A 157 8.02 -11.64 -0.07
CA ILE A 157 7.93 -10.29 0.46
C ILE A 157 9.18 -10.05 1.31
N VAL A 158 9.80 -8.89 1.12
CA VAL A 158 11.01 -8.47 1.83
C VAL A 158 10.68 -7.31 2.76
N LYS A 159 11.12 -7.38 4.01
CA LYS A 159 11.13 -6.26 4.95
C LYS A 159 12.53 -5.64 4.98
N LEU A 160 12.62 -4.33 4.81
CA LEU A 160 13.83 -3.53 4.88
C LEU A 160 13.79 -2.59 6.08
N SER A 161 14.97 -2.17 6.55
CA SER A 161 15.10 -1.10 7.54
C SER A 161 14.49 0.22 7.03
N PRO A 162 14.17 1.18 7.91
CA PRO A 162 13.66 2.48 7.51
C PRO A 162 14.63 3.27 6.61
N LYS A 163 15.93 2.95 6.68
CA LYS A 163 16.99 3.54 5.86
C LYS A 163 17.21 2.79 4.54
N LEU A 164 16.47 1.70 4.29
CA LEU A 164 16.60 0.82 3.14
C LEU A 164 17.98 0.15 3.02
N ASP A 165 18.76 0.09 4.10
CA ASP A 165 20.15 -0.39 4.12
C ASP A 165 20.33 -1.79 4.72
N ALA A 166 19.28 -2.37 5.31
CA ALA A 166 19.32 -3.70 5.90
C ALA A 166 18.10 -4.54 5.53
N PHE A 167 18.32 -5.82 5.28
CA PHE A 167 17.29 -6.83 5.06
C PHE A 167 16.89 -7.43 6.41
N LEU A 168 15.65 -7.20 6.84
CA LEU A 168 15.17 -7.56 8.19
C LEU A 168 14.39 -8.87 8.23
N LEU A 169 13.56 -9.14 7.23
CA LEU A 169 12.68 -10.31 7.19
C LEU A 169 12.34 -10.70 5.75
N GLN A 170 12.15 -11.99 5.52
CA GLN A 170 11.58 -12.53 4.28
C GLN A 170 10.34 -13.36 4.61
N LEU A 171 9.27 -13.16 3.86
CA LEU A 171 8.12 -14.06 3.81
C LEU A 171 8.11 -14.74 2.44
N GLY A 172 7.88 -16.05 2.39
CA GLY A 172 8.06 -16.82 1.16
C GLY A 172 9.51 -17.24 0.93
N VAL A 173 9.70 -18.16 0.00
CA VAL A 173 11.02 -18.68 -0.40
C VAL A 173 11.29 -18.20 -1.82
N THR A 174 12.48 -17.64 -2.04
CA THR A 174 12.84 -17.00 -3.30
C THR A 174 12.74 -17.99 -4.45
N ASN A 175 11.93 -17.67 -5.46
CA ASN A 175 11.69 -18.50 -6.65
C ASN A 175 11.02 -19.86 -6.38
N GLU A 176 10.51 -20.07 -5.16
CA GLU A 176 9.82 -21.30 -4.77
C GLU A 176 8.37 -20.97 -4.41
N LYS A 177 7.46 -21.33 -5.32
CA LYS A 177 6.03 -21.18 -5.08
C LYS A 177 5.48 -22.30 -4.21
N GLY A 178 4.52 -21.98 -3.35
CA GLY A 178 3.82 -22.99 -2.55
C GLY A 178 2.63 -22.38 -1.83
N THR A 179 1.84 -23.23 -1.17
CA THR A 179 0.60 -22.85 -0.45
C THR A 179 0.62 -23.29 1.03
N ASP A 180 1.78 -23.69 1.53
CA ASP A 180 1.98 -24.04 2.93
C ASP A 180 2.23 -22.78 3.78
N ALA A 181 2.70 -22.99 5.02
CA ALA A 181 2.94 -21.94 6.00
C ALA A 181 4.15 -21.05 5.69
N THR A 182 5.09 -21.50 4.85
CA THR A 182 6.37 -20.82 4.61
C THR A 182 6.49 -20.26 3.19
N HIS A 183 5.75 -20.83 2.23
CA HIS A 183 5.77 -20.42 0.83
C HIS A 183 4.62 -19.47 0.49
N LEU A 184 4.83 -18.65 -0.55
CA LEU A 184 3.81 -17.82 -1.18
C LEU A 184 3.73 -18.17 -2.66
N ASN A 185 2.74 -17.67 -3.38
CA ASN A 185 2.63 -17.85 -4.82
C ASN A 185 2.03 -16.61 -5.48
N LEU A 186 2.94 -15.76 -5.94
CA LEU A 186 2.62 -14.48 -6.58
C LEU A 186 1.80 -13.58 -5.64
N PRO A 187 2.39 -13.16 -4.49
CA PRO A 187 1.70 -12.27 -3.55
C PRO A 187 1.32 -10.96 -4.23
N SER A 188 0.17 -10.41 -3.85
CA SER A 188 -0.44 -9.24 -4.50
C SER A 188 -0.57 -8.02 -3.61
N GLY A 189 -0.46 -8.16 -2.29
CA GLY A 189 -0.75 -7.07 -1.37
C GLY A 189 -0.37 -7.40 0.07
N ILE A 190 -0.18 -6.35 0.86
CA ILE A 190 0.26 -6.44 2.25
C ILE A 190 -0.41 -5.34 3.09
N ALA A 191 -0.70 -5.66 4.35
CA ALA A 191 -1.07 -4.68 5.36
C ALA A 191 -0.39 -5.05 6.70
N ILE A 192 0.09 -4.04 7.42
CA ILE A 192 0.77 -4.24 8.71
C ILE A 192 -0.12 -3.68 9.83
N LEU A 193 -0.45 -4.54 10.78
CA LEU A 193 -1.27 -4.20 11.93
C LEU A 193 -0.44 -3.46 12.99
N ARG A 194 -1.11 -2.70 13.87
CA ARG A 194 -0.45 -1.95 14.96
C ARG A 194 0.39 -2.80 15.92
N ASN A 195 0.04 -4.08 16.05
CA ASN A 195 0.81 -5.03 16.87
C ASN A 195 2.00 -5.66 16.11
N GLY A 196 2.27 -5.22 14.88
CA GLY A 196 3.33 -5.72 14.02
C GLY A 196 2.95 -6.95 13.19
N ASN A 197 1.78 -7.54 13.39
CA ASN A 197 1.34 -8.68 12.58
C ASN A 197 1.13 -8.27 11.12
N ILE A 198 1.42 -9.19 10.22
CA ILE A 198 1.48 -8.94 8.78
C ILE A 198 0.36 -9.72 8.10
N VAL A 199 -0.50 -9.02 7.38
CA VAL A 199 -1.55 -9.62 6.55
C VAL A 199 -1.11 -9.57 5.10
N VAL A 200 -1.08 -10.72 4.44
CA VAL A 200 -0.66 -10.87 3.05
C VAL A 200 -1.82 -11.38 2.22
N THR A 201 -2.12 -10.72 1.12
CA THR A 201 -2.99 -11.29 0.07
C THR A 201 -2.10 -12.06 -0.89
N ASP A 202 -2.16 -13.39 -0.83
CA ASP A 202 -1.42 -14.31 -1.68
C ASP A 202 -2.29 -14.67 -2.90
N GLY A 203 -2.57 -13.63 -3.69
CA GLY A 203 -3.77 -13.55 -4.52
C GLY A 203 -3.64 -14.06 -5.95
N TYR A 204 -2.52 -13.81 -6.64
CA TYR A 204 -2.42 -14.19 -8.05
C TYR A 204 -2.30 -15.70 -8.25
N GLY A 205 -1.66 -16.39 -7.31
CA GLY A 205 -1.40 -17.83 -7.36
C GLY A 205 -2.27 -18.67 -6.43
N ASN A 206 -2.50 -18.25 -5.18
CA ASN A 206 -3.11 -19.12 -4.15
C ASN A 206 -4.52 -18.71 -3.68
N ASN A 207 -5.06 -17.57 -4.13
CA ASN A 207 -6.38 -17.08 -3.74
C ASN A 207 -6.65 -17.16 -2.21
N ARG A 208 -5.65 -16.78 -1.40
CA ARG A 208 -5.75 -16.82 0.06
C ARG A 208 -5.26 -15.52 0.69
N VAL A 209 -5.69 -15.31 1.93
CA VAL A 209 -5.15 -14.29 2.83
C VAL A 209 -4.42 -15.01 3.95
N VAL A 210 -3.17 -14.63 4.20
CA VAL A 210 -2.31 -15.22 5.22
C VAL A 210 -2.01 -14.17 6.29
N LEU A 211 -2.09 -14.57 7.55
CA LEU A 211 -1.68 -13.78 8.69
C LEU A 211 -0.38 -14.35 9.25
N PHE A 212 0.66 -13.53 9.29
CA PHE A 212 1.92 -13.79 9.97
C PHE A 212 2.04 -12.93 11.23
N ASP A 213 2.82 -13.40 12.20
CA ASP A 213 3.26 -12.55 13.31
C ASP A 213 4.34 -11.55 12.86
N LYS A 214 4.76 -10.67 13.77
CA LYS A 214 5.80 -9.65 13.50
C LYS A 214 7.16 -10.23 13.10
N ASN A 215 7.42 -11.49 13.40
CA ASN A 215 8.66 -12.20 13.09
C ASN A 215 8.53 -13.06 11.82
N GLY A 216 7.38 -13.02 11.14
CA GLY A 216 7.11 -13.80 9.93
C GLY A 216 6.68 -15.24 10.18
N LYS A 217 6.33 -15.61 11.42
CA LYS A 217 5.76 -16.94 11.69
C LYS A 217 4.31 -16.97 11.25
N PHE A 218 3.92 -18.01 10.53
CA PHE A 218 2.53 -18.25 10.15
C PHE A 218 1.63 -18.38 11.38
N ILE A 219 0.52 -17.63 11.38
CA ILE A 219 -0.53 -17.73 12.40
C ILE A 219 -1.74 -18.50 11.84
N LYS A 220 -2.31 -18.01 10.74
CA LYS A 220 -3.52 -18.58 10.13
C LYS A 220 -3.73 -18.07 8.71
N GLN A 221 -4.61 -18.73 7.97
CA GLN A 221 -5.02 -18.30 6.64
C GLN A 221 -6.53 -18.45 6.43
N ALA A 222 -7.04 -17.75 5.42
CA ALA A 222 -8.39 -17.91 4.91
C ALA A 222 -8.38 -17.91 3.38
N GLY A 223 -9.31 -18.67 2.77
CA GLY A 223 -9.32 -18.93 1.34
C GLY A 223 -8.42 -20.11 0.96
N ASN A 224 -8.72 -20.70 -0.19
CA ASN A 224 -7.95 -21.80 -0.76
C ASN A 224 -8.20 -21.85 -2.27
N ARG A 225 -7.14 -22.02 -3.05
CA ARG A 225 -7.23 -22.46 -4.44
C ARG A 225 -7.20 -23.99 -4.50
N THR A 226 -8.02 -24.67 -3.70
CA THR A 226 -8.34 -26.07 -3.97
C THR A 226 -9.24 -26.07 -5.19
N SER A 227 -8.75 -26.64 -6.28
CA SER A 227 -9.58 -27.14 -7.37
C SER A 227 -10.48 -28.26 -6.83
N SER A 228 -11.52 -27.92 -6.08
CA SER A 228 -12.61 -28.83 -5.75
C SER A 228 -13.91 -28.04 -5.58
N PRO A 229 -14.99 -28.34 -6.32
CA PRO A 229 -16.21 -27.52 -6.35
C PRO A 229 -17.06 -27.51 -5.07
N SER A 230 -16.68 -28.21 -4.00
CA SER A 230 -17.63 -28.62 -2.94
C SER A 230 -17.51 -27.89 -1.60
N THR A 231 -16.97 -26.68 -1.53
CA THR A 231 -17.00 -25.91 -0.27
C THR A 231 -17.33 -24.43 -0.50
N PRO A 232 -18.33 -23.85 0.20
CA PRO A 232 -18.83 -22.52 -0.12
C PRO A 232 -17.74 -21.45 0.06
N ARG A 233 -17.56 -20.67 -1.00
CA ARG A 233 -16.61 -19.55 -1.10
C ARG A 233 -17.05 -18.43 -0.17
N ARG A 234 -16.25 -18.10 0.85
CA ARG A 234 -16.33 -16.78 1.51
C ARG A 234 -15.36 -15.83 0.81
N ILE A 235 -15.88 -15.12 -0.19
CA ILE A 235 -15.21 -13.98 -0.80
C ILE A 235 -15.38 -12.80 0.17
N PHE A 236 -14.28 -12.17 0.57
CA PHE A 236 -14.33 -10.86 1.21
C PHE A 236 -13.67 -9.85 0.27
N THR A 237 -14.46 -8.92 -0.25
CA THR A 237 -13.96 -7.72 -0.92
C THR A 237 -13.41 -6.77 0.14
N SER A 238 -12.20 -6.25 -0.08
CA SER A 238 -11.58 -5.29 0.83
C SER A 238 -12.16 -3.89 0.62
N SER A 239 -12.74 -3.31 1.66
CA SER A 239 -12.99 -1.87 1.76
C SER A 239 -12.81 -1.49 3.23
N ILE A 240 -11.70 -0.82 3.55
CA ILE A 240 -11.41 -0.34 4.90
C ILE A 240 -12.02 1.06 5.03
N VAL A 241 -13.08 1.18 5.82
CA VAL A 241 -13.48 2.45 6.43
C VAL A 241 -13.82 2.19 7.90
N LYS A 242 -13.00 2.79 8.78
CA LYS A 242 -13.18 2.99 10.23
C LYS A 242 -13.52 1.75 11.09
N GLY A 243 -12.47 1.11 11.60
CA GLY A 243 -12.36 0.77 13.03
C GLY A 243 -13.38 -0.18 13.69
N THR A 244 -14.17 -0.97 12.95
CA THR A 244 -15.02 -2.01 13.56
C THR A 244 -14.92 -3.30 12.76
N VAL A 245 -14.54 -4.39 13.44
CA VAL A 245 -14.59 -5.74 12.87
C VAL A 245 -16.06 -6.11 12.68
N LEU A 246 -16.53 -6.14 11.44
CA LEU A 246 -17.85 -6.72 11.12
C LEU A 246 -17.76 -8.25 11.20
N LYS A 247 -18.34 -8.80 12.27
CA LYS A 247 -18.73 -10.21 12.34
C LYS A 247 -20.03 -10.35 11.54
N CYS A 248 -19.96 -10.75 10.27
CA CYS A 248 -21.15 -11.15 9.53
C CYS A 248 -21.56 -12.57 9.96
N SER A 249 -22.49 -12.62 10.92
CA SER A 249 -23.30 -13.81 11.22
C SER A 249 -24.47 -13.81 10.23
N THR A 250 -24.48 -14.77 9.31
CA THR A 250 -25.73 -15.17 8.66
C THR A 250 -26.49 -15.99 9.69
N ARG A 251 -27.62 -15.44 10.15
CA ARG A 251 -28.59 -16.14 10.99
C ARG A 251 -29.44 -17.00 10.04
N THR A 252 -29.44 -18.32 10.34
CA THR A 252 -30.18 -19.45 9.72
C THR A 252 -30.03 -19.66 8.22
#